data_AF-A0A969VKY6-F1
#
_entry.id   AF-A0A969VKY6-F1
#
_cell.length_a   1.000
_cell.length_b   1.000
_cell.length_c   1.000
_cell.angle_alpha   90.00
_cell.angle_beta   90.00
_cell.angle_gamma   90.00
#
_symmetry.space_group_name_H-M   'P 1'
#
loop_
_entity.id
_entity.type
_entity.pdbx_description
1 polymer ?
#
loop_
_entity_poly.entity_id
_entity_poly.type
_entity_poly.pdbx_seq_one_letter_code
_entity_poly.pdbx_strand_id
1 'polypeptide(L)'
;DVLPSLRGITPVAATLDDPAAANCIPTLGLEAAPLGMINLSLNAPCNPGERVVMRHAGLSFTAQIRPDGALSLQIPALEPEALVAAYFDSSQIALAKVSVPDATDQIRFAVQMGHPAMFDLRAETDGQVYIGSYGRTADAPRSILPLGVGTVAQPMLAQIYSYPAADTAADLTVEVKITPDTCGRTLPVETLLARGGKVTVTKLAVAVPLCGTSGDILVLKNLLRDLTLAAPR
;
A
#
# COMPACT_ATOMS: atom_id res chain seq x y z
N ASP A 1 -4.07 -57.85 15.60
CA ASP A 1 -4.05 -56.42 15.32
C ASP A 1 -4.49 -55.60 16.51
N VAL A 2 -3.53 -55.03 17.23
CA VAL A 2 -3.78 -54.06 18.31
C VAL A 2 -3.21 -52.74 17.80
N LEU A 3 -4.07 -51.78 17.47
CA LEU A 3 -3.65 -50.42 17.12
C LEU A 3 -3.10 -49.74 18.40
N PRO A 4 -1.93 -49.09 18.35
CA PRO A 4 -1.40 -48.38 19.51
C PRO A 4 -2.28 -47.17 19.84
N SER A 5 -2.50 -46.93 21.13
CA SER A 5 -3.20 -45.77 21.64
C SER A 5 -2.47 -44.49 21.23
N LEU A 6 -3.22 -43.56 20.61
CA LEU A 6 -2.70 -42.25 20.25
C LEU A 6 -2.28 -41.52 21.54
N ARG A 7 -0.97 -41.23 21.65
CA ARG A 7 -0.46 -40.32 22.68
C ARG A 7 -1.01 -38.92 22.37
N GLY A 8 -1.87 -38.42 23.25
CA GLY A 8 -2.51 -37.11 23.09
C GLY A 8 -1.47 -35.98 23.03
N ILE A 9 -1.80 -34.96 22.24
CA ILE A 9 -1.05 -33.69 22.21
C ILE A 9 -1.75 -32.78 23.22
N THR A 10 -1.05 -32.43 24.30
CA THR A 10 -1.50 -31.39 25.23
C THR A 10 -0.97 -30.05 24.73
N PRO A 11 -1.82 -29.07 24.41
CA PRO A 11 -1.34 -27.72 24.16
C PRO A 11 -0.82 -27.15 25.47
N VAL A 12 0.48 -26.87 25.53
CA VAL A 12 1.08 -26.08 26.60
C VAL A 12 0.87 -24.62 26.20
N ALA A 13 -0.05 -23.93 26.87
CA ALA A 13 -0.08 -22.48 26.81
C ALA A 13 1.19 -21.96 27.50
N ALA A 14 2.04 -21.25 26.76
CA ALA A 14 3.11 -20.50 27.38
C ALA A 14 2.47 -19.29 28.08
N THR A 15 2.43 -19.31 29.42
CA THR A 15 2.24 -18.09 30.20
C THR A 15 3.56 -17.32 30.16
N LEU A 16 3.64 -16.34 29.29
CA LEU A 16 4.72 -15.34 29.28
C LEU A 16 4.20 -14.05 29.89
N ASP A 17 3.98 -14.06 31.21
CA ASP A 17 3.91 -12.81 31.99
C ASP A 17 5.36 -12.37 32.29
N ASP A 18 6.12 -12.08 31.23
CA ASP A 18 7.37 -11.34 31.35
C ASP A 18 7.06 -9.85 31.14
N PRO A 19 7.20 -9.00 32.17
CA PRO A 19 6.96 -7.56 32.02
C PRO A 19 7.89 -6.91 30.97
N ALA A 20 9.05 -7.50 30.67
CA ALA A 20 9.90 -7.06 29.57
C ALA A 20 9.29 -7.38 28.19
N ALA A 21 8.62 -8.52 28.04
CA ALA A 21 7.89 -8.88 26.82
C ALA A 21 6.64 -8.02 26.62
N ALA A 22 5.96 -7.62 27.71
CA ALA A 22 4.82 -6.70 27.66
C ALA A 22 5.20 -5.32 27.10
N ASN A 23 6.42 -4.84 27.38
CA ASN A 23 6.94 -3.57 26.86
C ASN A 23 7.34 -3.62 25.37
N CYS A 24 7.44 -4.83 24.78
CA CYS A 24 7.78 -5.03 23.37
C CYS A 24 6.56 -5.32 22.49
N ILE A 25 5.33 -5.16 23.00
CA ILE A 25 4.12 -5.35 22.21
C ILE A 25 3.89 -4.09 21.36
N PRO A 26 3.92 -4.19 20.02
CA PRO A 26 3.66 -3.05 19.17
C PRO A 26 2.21 -2.58 19.29
N THR A 27 1.99 -1.27 19.35
CA THR A 27 0.66 -0.67 19.41
C THR A 27 0.42 0.23 18.20
N LEU A 28 -0.74 0.09 17.57
CA LEU A 28 -1.16 0.88 16.42
C LEU A 28 -2.32 1.79 16.84
N GLY A 29 -2.18 3.09 16.59
CA GLY A 29 -3.22 4.10 16.77
C GLY A 29 -3.62 4.69 15.43
N LEU A 30 -4.92 4.93 15.25
CA LEU A 30 -5.48 5.54 14.04
C LEU A 30 -6.41 6.67 14.43
N GLU A 31 -6.30 7.79 13.73
CA GLU A 31 -7.18 8.94 13.89
C GLU A 31 -7.68 9.39 12.52
N ALA A 32 -8.99 9.63 12.40
CA ALA A 32 -9.56 10.21 11.20
C ALA A 32 -9.05 11.64 11.02
N ALA A 33 -8.78 12.00 9.77
CA ALA A 33 -8.30 13.32 9.39
C ALA A 33 -9.11 13.84 8.19
N PRO A 34 -9.12 15.17 7.95
CA PRO A 34 -9.82 15.78 6.82
C PRO A 34 -9.50 15.12 5.48
N LEU A 35 -10.42 15.26 4.51
CA LEU A 35 -10.35 14.62 3.18
C LEU A 35 -10.41 13.09 3.25
N GLY A 36 -11.01 12.52 4.30
CA GLY A 36 -11.11 11.08 4.49
C GLY A 36 -9.75 10.40 4.66
N MET A 37 -8.81 11.06 5.34
CA MET A 37 -7.46 10.55 5.59
C MET A 37 -7.40 9.87 6.96
N ILE A 38 -6.35 9.10 7.20
CA ILE A 38 -6.04 8.43 8.47
C ILE A 38 -4.63 8.84 8.88
N ASN A 39 -4.51 9.46 10.05
CA ASN A 39 -3.24 9.62 10.73
C ASN A 39 -2.94 8.32 11.48
N LEU A 40 -1.83 7.70 11.15
CA LEU A 40 -1.37 6.44 11.72
C LEU A 40 -0.18 6.69 12.63
N SER A 41 -0.23 6.14 13.83
CA SER A 41 0.89 6.09 14.78
C SER A 41 1.15 4.65 15.18
N LEU A 42 2.41 4.23 15.11
CA LEU A 42 2.86 2.93 15.57
C LEU A 42 3.97 3.14 16.59
N ASN A 43 3.81 2.51 17.76
CA ASN A 43 4.83 2.45 18.80
C ASN A 43 5.29 0.99 18.94
N ALA A 44 6.58 0.76 18.66
CA ALA A 44 7.22 -0.54 18.61
C ALA A 44 8.69 -0.41 19.10
N PRO A 45 8.90 -0.19 20.41
CA PRO A 45 10.19 0.20 20.97
C PRO A 45 11.29 -0.86 20.78
N CYS A 46 10.89 -2.12 20.59
CA CYS A 46 11.81 -3.24 20.41
C CYS A 46 12.10 -3.56 18.92
N ASN A 47 11.55 -2.77 17.99
CA ASN A 47 11.69 -2.97 16.54
C ASN A 47 12.31 -1.75 15.82
N PRO A 48 13.34 -1.07 16.37
CA PRO A 48 13.90 0.12 15.74
C PRO A 48 14.54 -0.22 14.39
N GLY A 49 14.25 0.58 13.37
CA GLY A 49 14.78 0.38 12.02
C GLY A 49 14.15 -0.79 11.26
N GLU A 50 13.24 -1.54 11.88
CA GLU A 50 12.59 -2.70 11.26
C GLU A 50 11.67 -2.27 10.13
N ARG A 51 11.64 -3.08 9.08
CA ARG A 51 10.69 -2.98 7.98
C ARG A 51 9.35 -3.56 8.43
N VAL A 52 8.27 -2.81 8.22
CA VAL A 52 6.90 -3.30 8.45
C VAL A 52 6.10 -3.23 7.17
N VAL A 53 5.20 -4.20 6.98
CA VAL A 53 4.21 -4.17 5.88
C VAL A 53 2.90 -3.63 6.43
N MET A 54 2.45 -2.51 5.86
CA MET A 54 1.18 -1.89 6.19
C MET A 54 0.10 -2.38 5.22
N ARG A 55 -1.06 -2.80 5.73
CA ARG A 55 -2.20 -3.24 4.91
C ARG A 55 -3.48 -2.54 5.29
N HIS A 56 -4.25 -2.12 4.28
CA HIS A 56 -5.56 -1.50 4.45
C HIS A 56 -6.41 -1.70 3.19
N ALA A 57 -7.56 -2.37 3.30
CA ALA A 57 -8.53 -2.52 2.21
C ALA A 57 -7.91 -2.92 0.85
N GLY A 58 -6.96 -3.87 0.87
CA GLY A 58 -6.21 -4.35 -0.30
C GLY A 58 -4.90 -3.60 -0.58
N LEU A 59 -4.77 -2.34 -0.12
CA LEU A 59 -3.53 -1.59 -0.20
C LEU A 59 -2.45 -2.29 0.63
N SER A 60 -1.23 -2.39 0.09
CA SER A 60 -0.09 -3.00 0.77
C SER A 60 1.19 -2.25 0.43
N PHE A 61 1.87 -1.70 1.43
CA PHE A 61 3.11 -0.94 1.24
C PHE A 61 4.07 -1.14 2.41
N THR A 62 5.37 -0.95 2.18
CA THR A 62 6.39 -1.08 3.22
C THR A 62 6.67 0.25 3.90
N ALA A 63 6.77 0.24 5.22
CA ALA A 63 7.30 1.35 6.00
C ALA A 63 8.53 0.89 6.81
N GLN A 64 9.24 1.85 7.40
CA GLN A 64 10.38 1.57 8.27
C GLN A 64 10.18 2.27 9.61
N ILE A 65 10.27 1.52 10.69
CA ILE A 65 10.20 2.06 12.05
C ILE A 65 11.44 2.91 12.31
N ARG A 66 11.27 4.08 12.91
CA ARG A 66 12.39 4.98 13.20
C ARG A 66 13.27 4.39 14.33
N PRO A 67 14.51 4.90 14.52
CA PRO A 67 15.39 4.42 15.58
C PRO A 67 14.85 4.56 17.00
N ASP A 68 13.87 5.45 17.23
CA ASP A 68 13.18 5.62 18.51
C ASP A 68 12.00 4.64 18.70
N GLY A 69 11.82 3.69 17.78
CA GLY A 69 10.74 2.70 17.82
C GLY A 69 9.38 3.25 17.40
N ALA A 70 9.31 4.47 16.88
CA ALA A 70 8.06 5.08 16.44
C ALA A 70 7.95 5.16 14.92
N LEU A 71 6.72 5.06 14.40
CA LEU A 71 6.39 5.32 13.00
C LEU A 71 5.13 6.17 12.96
N SER A 72 5.15 7.21 12.13
CA SER A 72 3.99 8.08 11.91
C SER A 72 3.83 8.32 10.42
N LEU A 73 2.62 8.09 9.91
CA LEU A 73 2.29 8.19 8.49
C LEU A 73 0.86 8.71 8.35
N GLN A 74 0.57 9.32 7.20
CA GLN A 74 -0.79 9.63 6.81
C GLN A 74 -1.16 8.77 5.60
N ILE A 75 -2.32 8.12 5.63
CA ILE A 75 -2.80 7.26 4.55
C ILE A 75 -4.25 7.57 4.20
N PRO A 76 -4.67 7.41 2.94
CA PRO A 76 -6.07 7.56 2.56
C PRO A 76 -6.92 6.38 3.04
N ALA A 77 -8.12 6.65 3.57
CA ALA A 77 -9.10 5.62 3.89
C ALA A 77 -9.79 5.09 2.62
N LEU A 78 -9.50 3.87 2.16
CA LEU A 78 -10.17 3.31 0.99
C LEU A 78 -11.60 2.82 1.31
N GLU A 79 -11.95 2.67 2.58
CA GLU A 79 -13.29 2.35 3.06
C GLU A 79 -13.62 3.14 4.34
N PRO A 80 -14.90 3.40 4.65
CA PRO A 80 -15.28 4.25 5.79
C PRO A 80 -14.99 3.60 7.13
N GLU A 81 -15.12 2.28 7.23
CA GLU A 81 -14.78 1.51 8.43
C GLU A 81 -13.39 0.90 8.27
N ALA A 82 -12.36 1.75 8.38
CA ALA A 82 -11.00 1.39 8.03
C ALA A 82 -10.35 0.48 9.09
N LEU A 83 -10.01 -0.74 8.68
CA LEU A 83 -9.08 -1.62 9.41
C LEU A 83 -7.67 -1.46 8.82
N VAL A 84 -6.69 -1.21 9.68
CA VAL A 84 -5.27 -1.16 9.29
C VAL A 84 -4.49 -2.18 10.09
N ALA A 85 -3.59 -2.87 9.40
CA ALA A 85 -2.70 -3.88 9.97
C ALA A 85 -1.24 -3.53 9.67
N ALA A 86 -0.38 -3.63 10.69
CA ALA A 86 1.07 -3.59 10.56
C ALA A 86 1.62 -5.00 10.81
N TYR A 87 2.31 -5.57 9.82
CA TYR A 87 2.96 -6.87 9.90
C TYR A 87 4.47 -6.69 10.07
N PHE A 88 5.01 -7.36 11.08
CA PHE A 88 6.42 -7.35 11.44
C PHE A 88 7.12 -8.59 10.86
N ASP A 89 8.44 -8.52 10.71
CA ASP A 89 9.23 -9.66 10.23
C ASP A 89 9.24 -10.78 11.29
N SER A 90 9.06 -10.43 12.57
CA SER A 90 8.87 -11.36 13.70
C SER A 90 7.52 -12.12 13.67
N SER A 91 6.70 -11.93 12.64
CA SER A 91 5.30 -12.43 12.55
C SER A 91 4.34 -11.83 13.58
N GLN A 92 4.75 -10.81 14.34
CA GLN A 92 3.83 -10.00 15.14
C GLN A 92 2.93 -9.16 14.23
N ILE A 93 1.73 -8.86 14.70
CA ILE A 93 0.75 -8.03 13.99
C ILE A 93 0.17 -7.02 14.97
N ALA A 94 0.19 -5.74 14.59
CA ALA A 94 -0.58 -4.69 15.27
C ALA A 94 -1.77 -4.28 14.40
N LEU A 95 -2.96 -4.20 15.01
CA LEU A 95 -4.22 -3.90 14.33
C LEU A 95 -4.91 -2.74 15.03
N ALA A 96 -5.55 -1.89 14.24
CA ALA A 96 -6.42 -0.83 14.74
C ALA A 96 -7.52 -0.54 13.74
N LYS A 97 -8.65 -0.02 14.24
CA LYS A 97 -9.81 0.36 13.44
C LYS A 97 -10.19 1.79 13.74
N VAL A 98 -10.63 2.51 12.73
CA VAL A 98 -11.17 3.87 12.85
C VAL A 98 -12.35 4.06 11.89
N SER A 99 -13.34 4.85 12.31
CA SER A 99 -14.44 5.27 11.44
C SER A 99 -14.04 6.58 10.75
N VAL A 100 -14.12 6.61 9.42
CA VAL A 100 -13.77 7.72 8.52
C VAL A 100 -14.91 7.93 7.53
N PRO A 101 -16.07 8.47 7.96
CA PRO A 101 -17.25 8.61 7.09
C PRO A 101 -16.94 9.40 5.79
N ASP A 102 -16.14 10.47 5.92
CA ASP A 102 -15.70 11.35 4.82
C ASP A 102 -14.88 10.62 3.74
N ALA A 103 -14.47 9.36 3.96
CA ALA A 103 -13.86 8.53 2.92
C ALA A 103 -14.75 8.39 1.69
N THR A 104 -16.09 8.45 1.84
CA THR A 104 -17.02 8.39 0.71
C THR A 104 -17.07 9.67 -0.13
N ASP A 105 -16.57 10.78 0.41
CA ASP A 105 -16.53 12.06 -0.29
C ASP A 105 -15.36 12.13 -1.29
N GLN A 106 -14.50 11.11 -1.28
CA GLN A 106 -13.38 10.94 -2.19
C GLN A 106 -13.55 9.67 -3.03
N ILE A 107 -13.10 9.74 -4.29
CA ILE A 107 -12.80 8.57 -5.09
C ILE A 107 -11.28 8.39 -5.09
N ARG A 108 -10.83 7.16 -4.90
CA ARG A 108 -9.40 6.86 -4.84
C ARG A 108 -9.03 5.75 -5.80
N PHE A 109 -8.07 6.06 -6.66
CA PHE A 109 -7.42 5.07 -7.49
C PHE A 109 -6.01 4.85 -6.96
N ALA A 110 -5.67 3.60 -6.64
CA ALA A 110 -4.33 3.22 -6.27
C ALA A 110 -3.75 2.26 -7.32
N VAL A 111 -2.44 2.39 -7.55
CA VAL A 111 -1.63 1.36 -8.18
C VAL A 111 -0.57 0.94 -7.17
N GLN A 112 -0.33 -0.37 -7.05
CA GLN A 112 0.73 -0.92 -6.22
C GLN A 112 1.53 -1.97 -6.98
N MET A 113 2.85 -1.94 -6.76
CA MET A 113 3.79 -2.91 -7.32
C MET A 113 4.87 -3.24 -6.29
N GLY A 114 5.36 -4.47 -6.34
CA GLY A 114 6.50 -4.91 -5.54
C GLY A 114 7.84 -4.66 -6.25
N HIS A 115 8.92 -4.82 -5.51
CA HIS A 115 10.27 -4.88 -6.05
C HIS A 115 10.38 -5.86 -7.24
N PRO A 116 11.16 -5.55 -8.29
CA PRO A 116 11.99 -4.36 -8.49
C PRO A 116 11.30 -3.22 -9.27
N ALA A 117 9.97 -3.21 -9.34
CA ALA A 117 9.26 -2.22 -10.15
C ALA A 117 9.47 -0.79 -9.64
N MET A 118 9.74 0.12 -10.57
CA MET A 118 9.73 1.57 -10.36
C MET A 118 8.65 2.16 -11.25
N PHE A 119 7.77 2.98 -10.70
CA PHE A 119 6.64 3.51 -11.44
C PHE A 119 6.15 4.84 -10.88
N ASP A 120 5.51 5.61 -11.74
CA ASP A 120 4.86 6.87 -11.41
C ASP A 120 3.41 6.88 -11.88
N LEU A 121 2.51 7.23 -10.96
CA LEU A 121 1.10 7.49 -11.28
C LEU A 121 0.97 8.96 -11.67
N ARG A 122 0.23 9.18 -12.76
CA ARG A 122 -0.08 10.50 -13.26
C ARG A 122 -1.57 10.60 -13.56
N ALA A 123 -2.18 11.69 -13.11
CA ALA A 123 -3.59 11.99 -13.34
C ALA A 123 -3.73 13.32 -14.07
N GLU A 124 -4.57 13.38 -15.09
CA GLU A 124 -4.84 14.58 -15.85
C GLU A 124 -6.35 14.89 -15.86
N THR A 125 -6.74 16.11 -15.49
CA THR A 125 -8.13 16.58 -15.51
C THR A 125 -8.15 18.06 -15.80
N ASP A 126 -9.04 18.50 -16.67
CA ASP A 126 -9.24 19.94 -16.98
C ASP A 126 -7.93 20.68 -17.36
N GLY A 127 -7.02 19.99 -18.05
CA GLY A 127 -5.70 20.50 -18.43
C GLY A 127 -4.69 20.63 -17.28
N GLN A 128 -5.05 20.19 -16.07
CA GLN A 128 -4.17 20.11 -14.91
C GLN A 128 -3.60 18.70 -14.77
N VAL A 129 -2.33 18.63 -14.37
CA VAL A 129 -1.59 17.39 -14.21
C VAL A 129 -1.17 17.23 -12.76
N TYR A 130 -1.44 16.05 -12.21
CA TYR A 130 -1.04 15.64 -10.88
C TYR A 130 -0.01 14.54 -10.96
N ILE A 131 1.04 14.66 -10.15
CA ILE A 131 2.12 13.67 -9.96
C ILE A 131 2.37 13.49 -8.47
N GLY A 132 2.87 12.31 -8.08
CA GLY A 132 3.21 12.02 -6.69
C GLY A 132 4.50 12.71 -6.24
N SER A 133 4.54 13.15 -4.98
CA SER A 133 5.76 13.62 -4.32
C SER A 133 5.92 12.95 -2.96
N TYR A 134 7.02 12.26 -2.75
CA TYR A 134 7.36 11.67 -1.45
C TYR A 134 7.56 12.76 -0.39
N GLY A 135 7.23 12.43 0.86
CA GLY A 135 7.43 13.32 2.02
C GLY A 135 6.41 14.44 2.16
N ARG A 136 5.37 14.51 1.31
CA ARG A 136 4.27 15.46 1.45
C ARG A 136 3.02 14.76 2.01
N THR A 137 2.30 15.47 2.86
CA THR A 137 0.93 15.09 3.26
C THR A 137 -0.05 15.44 2.14
N ALA A 138 -1.13 14.66 2.03
CA ALA A 138 -2.21 14.96 1.09
C ALA A 138 -3.14 15.99 1.72
N ASP A 139 -2.82 17.28 1.54
CA ASP A 139 -3.55 18.43 2.09
C ASP A 139 -4.52 19.07 1.08
N ALA A 140 -4.49 18.61 -0.17
CA ALA A 140 -5.35 19.09 -1.25
C ALA A 140 -6.42 18.03 -1.62
N PRO A 141 -7.64 18.45 -1.99
CA PRO A 141 -8.73 17.55 -2.37
C PRO A 141 -8.39 16.72 -3.62
N ARG A 142 -7.48 17.20 -4.47
CA ARG A 142 -6.89 16.45 -5.57
C ARG A 142 -5.39 16.32 -5.36
N SER A 143 -4.92 15.09 -5.21
CA SER A 143 -3.50 14.81 -4.97
C SER A 143 -3.14 13.37 -5.30
N ILE A 144 -1.86 13.15 -5.59
CA ILE A 144 -1.26 11.81 -5.63
C ILE A 144 -0.35 11.66 -4.42
N LEU A 145 -0.61 10.64 -3.60
CA LEU A 145 0.20 10.30 -2.44
C LEU A 145 1.00 9.01 -2.72
N PRO A 146 2.33 9.10 -2.80
CA PRO A 146 3.20 7.93 -2.78
C PRO A 146 3.30 7.35 -1.37
N LEU A 147 3.17 6.02 -1.28
CA LEU A 147 3.38 5.23 -0.08
C LEU A 147 4.41 4.13 -0.37
N GLY A 148 5.11 3.70 0.66
CA GLY A 148 6.21 2.74 0.52
C GLY A 148 7.58 3.40 0.68
N VAL A 149 8.50 2.71 1.34
CA VAL A 149 9.90 3.11 1.47
C VAL A 149 10.75 2.28 0.51
N GLY A 150 11.44 2.91 -0.43
CA GLY A 150 12.23 2.21 -1.46
C GLY A 150 13.58 1.66 -0.96
N THR A 151 14.05 2.09 0.21
CA THR A 151 15.37 1.74 0.76
C THR A 151 15.38 0.48 1.61
N VAL A 152 14.22 -0.11 1.91
CA VAL A 152 14.13 -1.38 2.64
C VAL A 152 14.27 -2.57 1.69
N ALA A 153 14.53 -3.76 2.22
CA ALA A 153 14.54 -4.98 1.42
C ALA A 153 13.14 -5.26 0.84
N GLN A 154 13.09 -5.66 -0.44
CA GLN A 154 11.86 -6.01 -1.16
C GLN A 154 10.73 -4.99 -0.90
N PRO A 155 10.92 -3.71 -1.31
CA PRO A 155 9.94 -2.67 -1.07
C PRO A 155 8.60 -3.00 -1.75
N MET A 156 7.52 -2.62 -1.09
CA MET A 156 6.17 -2.60 -1.66
C MET A 156 5.77 -1.15 -1.76
N LEU A 157 5.56 -0.68 -2.98
CA LEU A 157 5.26 0.72 -3.27
C LEU A 157 3.83 0.85 -3.78
N ALA A 158 3.18 1.95 -3.42
CA ALA A 158 1.87 2.32 -3.94
C ALA A 158 1.82 3.82 -4.23
N GLN A 159 1.06 4.22 -5.24
CA GLN A 159 0.70 5.63 -5.46
C GLN A 159 -0.82 5.73 -5.55
N ILE A 160 -1.41 6.67 -4.81
CA ILE A 160 -2.85 6.81 -4.67
C ILE A 160 -3.26 8.19 -5.15
N TYR A 161 -4.04 8.26 -6.23
CA TYR A 161 -4.74 9.46 -6.64
C TYR A 161 -6.07 9.57 -5.89
N SER A 162 -6.27 10.67 -5.17
CA SER A 162 -7.55 11.03 -4.53
C SER A 162 -8.15 12.25 -5.21
N TYR A 163 -9.47 12.25 -5.39
CA TYR A 163 -10.24 13.37 -5.91
C TYR A 163 -11.69 13.35 -5.37
N PRO A 164 -12.38 14.50 -5.29
CA PRO A 164 -13.75 14.55 -4.78
C PRO A 164 -14.71 13.65 -5.56
N ALA A 165 -15.66 13.01 -4.88
CA ALA A 165 -16.61 12.10 -5.52
C ALA A 165 -17.61 12.81 -6.47
N ALA A 166 -17.81 14.11 -6.29
CA ALA A 166 -18.63 14.96 -7.15
C ALA A 166 -17.92 15.37 -8.45
N ASP A 167 -16.62 15.15 -8.53
CA ASP A 167 -15.80 15.60 -9.65
C ASP A 167 -15.78 14.58 -10.80
N THR A 168 -15.41 15.07 -11.99
CA THR A 168 -15.13 14.24 -13.16
C THR A 168 -13.91 13.36 -12.92
N ALA A 169 -13.96 12.13 -13.46
CA ALA A 169 -12.81 11.22 -13.41
C ALA A 169 -11.65 11.79 -14.24
N ALA A 170 -10.44 11.71 -13.69
CA ALA A 170 -9.23 12.07 -14.39
C ALA A 170 -8.80 10.97 -15.38
N ASP A 171 -8.06 11.36 -16.41
CA ASP A 171 -7.32 10.44 -17.25
C ASP A 171 -6.09 9.94 -16.48
N LEU A 172 -6.04 8.63 -16.22
CA LEU A 172 -5.01 8.00 -15.41
C LEU A 172 -4.00 7.26 -16.29
N THR A 173 -2.73 7.52 -16.02
CA THR A 173 -1.59 6.83 -16.65
C THR A 173 -0.61 6.38 -15.58
N VAL A 174 -0.01 5.20 -15.80
CA VAL A 174 1.09 4.70 -14.97
C VAL A 174 2.30 4.50 -15.85
N GLU A 175 3.37 5.19 -15.53
CA GLU A 175 4.66 5.08 -16.20
C GLU A 175 5.51 4.08 -15.44
N VAL A 176 5.83 2.94 -16.05
CA VAL A 176 6.68 1.91 -15.45
C VAL A 176 8.06 2.01 -16.07
N LYS A 177 9.08 2.19 -15.23
CA LYS A 177 10.47 2.26 -15.71
C LYS A 177 10.96 0.87 -16.12
N ILE A 178 11.53 0.81 -17.32
CA ILE A 178 12.22 -0.36 -17.83
C ILE A 178 13.66 -0.30 -17.31
N THR A 179 14.05 -1.29 -16.53
CA THR A 179 15.39 -1.40 -15.93
C THR A 179 15.99 -2.75 -16.29
N PRO A 180 17.31 -2.95 -16.08
CA PRO A 180 17.92 -4.28 -16.22
C PRO A 180 17.24 -5.36 -15.37
N ASP A 181 16.62 -4.99 -14.25
CA ASP A 181 15.94 -5.91 -13.33
C ASP A 181 14.49 -6.21 -13.73
N THR A 182 13.89 -5.39 -14.60
CA THR A 182 12.48 -5.52 -15.03
C THR A 182 12.29 -5.88 -16.50
N CYS A 183 13.26 -5.59 -17.37
CA CYS A 183 13.11 -5.81 -18.82
C CYS A 183 12.91 -7.30 -19.16
N GLY A 184 12.09 -7.57 -20.18
CA GLY A 184 11.78 -8.93 -20.63
C GLY A 184 11.02 -9.79 -19.62
N ARG A 185 10.54 -9.21 -18.51
CA ARG A 185 9.77 -9.89 -17.47
C ARG A 185 8.31 -9.48 -17.52
N THR A 186 7.46 -10.29 -16.90
CA THR A 186 6.07 -9.93 -16.62
C THR A 186 5.97 -9.45 -15.18
N LEU A 187 5.60 -8.19 -14.99
CA LEU A 187 5.43 -7.59 -13.67
C LEU A 187 3.98 -7.78 -13.17
N PRO A 188 3.79 -8.22 -11.92
CA PRO A 188 2.49 -8.17 -11.28
C PRO A 188 2.17 -6.72 -10.92
N VAL A 189 1.02 -6.24 -11.39
CA VAL A 189 0.48 -4.92 -11.05
C VAL A 189 -0.88 -5.12 -10.41
N GLU A 190 -1.12 -4.49 -9.27
CA GLU A 190 -2.44 -4.44 -8.67
C GLU A 190 -2.96 -3.01 -8.68
N THR A 191 -4.21 -2.83 -9.10
CA THR A 191 -4.92 -1.55 -9.00
C THR A 191 -6.09 -1.69 -8.04
N LEU A 192 -6.39 -0.60 -7.34
CA LEU A 192 -7.51 -0.51 -6.42
C LEU A 192 -8.36 0.70 -6.79
N LEU A 193 -9.67 0.50 -6.87
CA LEU A 193 -10.63 1.58 -7.01
C LEU A 193 -11.56 1.59 -5.80
N ALA A 194 -11.42 2.63 -4.98
CA ALA A 194 -12.30 2.92 -3.86
C ALA A 194 -13.34 3.96 -4.28
N ARG A 195 -14.63 3.60 -4.22
CA ARG A 195 -15.75 4.48 -4.56
C ARG A 195 -17.01 4.07 -3.80
N GLY A 196 -17.70 5.04 -3.19
CA GLY A 196 -18.96 4.80 -2.48
C GLY A 196 -18.81 3.79 -1.34
N GLY A 197 -17.65 3.79 -0.68
CA GLY A 197 -17.33 2.88 0.42
C GLY A 197 -17.05 1.43 0.03
N LYS A 198 -16.83 1.15 -1.26
CA LYS A 198 -16.43 -0.17 -1.76
C LYS A 198 -15.08 -0.09 -2.44
N VAL A 199 -14.24 -1.10 -2.22
CA VAL A 199 -12.96 -1.24 -2.89
C VAL A 199 -13.00 -2.41 -3.88
N THR A 200 -12.62 -2.14 -5.13
CA THR A 200 -12.41 -3.16 -6.15
C THR A 200 -10.93 -3.30 -6.40
N VAL A 201 -10.40 -4.52 -6.25
CA VAL A 201 -8.99 -4.85 -6.53
C VAL A 201 -8.90 -5.59 -7.86
N THR A 202 -8.05 -5.11 -8.76
CA THR A 202 -7.78 -5.75 -10.05
C THR A 202 -6.32 -6.16 -10.12
N LYS A 203 -6.05 -7.40 -10.51
CA LYS A 203 -4.69 -7.92 -10.70
C LYS A 203 -4.37 -8.03 -12.18
N LEU A 204 -3.17 -7.61 -12.54
CA LEU A 204 -2.74 -7.45 -13.91
C LEU A 204 -1.35 -8.05 -14.07
N ALA A 205 -1.11 -8.64 -15.22
CA ALA A 205 0.19 -9.14 -15.63
C ALA A 205 0.70 -8.28 -16.78
N VAL A 206 1.70 -7.44 -16.51
CA VAL A 206 2.24 -6.47 -17.48
C VAL A 206 3.54 -7.00 -18.06
N ALA A 207 3.53 -7.36 -19.35
CA ALA A 207 4.74 -7.75 -20.05
C ALA A 207 5.62 -6.52 -20.32
N VAL A 208 6.84 -6.53 -19.79
CA VAL A 208 7.83 -5.48 -20.01
C VAL A 208 8.66 -5.82 -21.25
N PRO A 209 8.88 -4.84 -22.18
CA PRO A 209 9.75 -5.03 -23.33
C PRO A 209 11.16 -5.52 -22.98
N LEU A 210 11.82 -6.15 -23.95
CA LEU A 210 13.21 -6.57 -23.81
C LEU A 210 14.12 -5.34 -23.64
N CYS A 211 15.22 -5.51 -22.90
CA CYS A 211 16.23 -4.47 -22.73
C CYS A 211 16.72 -3.93 -24.09
N GLY A 212 16.73 -2.61 -24.24
CA GLY A 212 17.21 -1.94 -25.46
C GLY A 212 16.29 -2.05 -26.68
N THR A 213 15.05 -2.55 -26.53
CA THR A 213 14.09 -2.69 -27.65
C THR A 213 13.01 -1.61 -27.71
N SER A 214 12.88 -0.81 -26.65
CA SER A 214 11.97 0.34 -26.54
C SER A 214 12.67 1.48 -25.79
N GLY A 215 11.99 2.63 -25.66
CA GLY A 215 12.40 3.64 -24.68
C GLY A 215 12.37 3.12 -23.24
N ASP A 216 12.85 3.91 -22.29
CA ASP A 216 13.05 3.51 -20.89
C ASP A 216 11.76 3.43 -20.06
N ILE A 217 10.60 3.69 -20.66
CA ILE A 217 9.30 3.79 -19.97
C ILE A 217 8.25 3.01 -20.75
N LEU A 218 7.51 2.16 -20.03
CA LEU A 218 6.27 1.53 -20.47
C LEU A 218 5.09 2.30 -19.89
N VAL A 219 4.19 2.83 -20.73
CA VAL A 219 3.03 3.59 -20.28
C VAL A 219 1.78 2.70 -20.27
N LEU A 220 1.16 2.56 -19.10
CA LEU A 220 -0.11 1.89 -18.91
C LEU A 220 -1.24 2.92 -18.94
N LYS A 221 -2.24 2.69 -19.80
CA LYS A 221 -3.42 3.55 -19.97
C LYS A 221 -4.70 2.76 -19.77
N ASN A 222 -5.81 3.48 -19.59
CA ASN A 222 -7.14 2.89 -19.42
C ASN A 222 -7.28 2.08 -18.13
N LEU A 223 -6.62 2.49 -17.04
CA LEU A 223 -6.55 1.74 -15.77
C LEU A 223 -7.88 1.56 -15.03
N LEU A 224 -8.91 2.31 -15.44
CA LEU A 224 -10.28 2.24 -14.91
C LEU A 224 -11.22 1.40 -15.79
N ARG A 225 -10.71 0.85 -16.90
CA ARG A 225 -11.40 -0.07 -17.84
C ARG A 225 -10.41 -1.19 -18.21
N ASP A 226 -10.78 -2.10 -19.09
CA ASP A 226 -9.83 -3.11 -19.58
C ASP A 226 -8.60 -2.43 -20.20
N LEU A 227 -7.42 -2.76 -19.68
CA LEU A 227 -6.15 -2.14 -20.09
C LEU A 227 -5.84 -2.44 -21.56
N THR A 228 -5.47 -1.40 -22.30
CA THR A 228 -4.78 -1.53 -23.59
C THR A 228 -3.33 -1.13 -23.40
N LEU A 229 -2.41 -2.09 -23.55
CA LEU A 229 -0.97 -1.85 -23.50
C LEU A 229 -0.54 -1.05 -24.74
N ALA A 230 0.14 0.08 -24.53
CA ALA A 230 0.73 0.87 -25.60
C ALA A 230 2.24 1.01 -25.35
N ALA A 231 3.06 0.49 -26.27
CA ALA A 231 4.48 0.81 -26.29
C ALA A 231 4.69 2.17 -27.01
N PRO A 232 5.50 3.09 -26.46
CA PRO A 232 5.86 4.31 -27.18
C PRO A 232 6.64 3.97 -28.46
N ARG A 233 6.38 4.72 -29.54
CA ARG A 233 7.13 4.64 -30.80
C ARG A 233 8.50 5.28 -30.67
#